data_AF-A0A8J3JT07-F1
#
_entry.id   AF-A0A8J3JT07-F1
#
_cell.length_a   1.000
_cell.length_b   1.000
_cell.length_c   1.000
_cell.angle_alpha   90.00
_cell.angle_beta   90.00
_cell.angle_gamma   90.00
#
_symmetry.space_group_name_H-M   'P 1'
#
loop_
_entity.id
_entity.type
_entity.pdbx_description
1 polymer ?
#
loop_
_entity_poly.entity_id
_entity_poly.type
_entity_poly.pdbx_seq_one_letter_code
_entity_poly.pdbx_strand_id
1 'polypeptide(L)'
;MSEQPCGQCPVLHAEISRQAAVIARLNTWIAWLRERLGGLRAAVSAAEALMREQAEQPTMPRSRLLTQLHERLINALIDVERR
;
A
#
# COMPACT_ATOMS: atom_id res chain seq x y z
N MET A 1 -30.92 19.52 -39.41
CA MET A 1 -29.98 18.71 -38.62
C MET A 1 -30.27 19.02 -37.17
N SER A 2 -30.95 18.12 -36.48
CA SER A 2 -31.47 18.35 -35.14
C SER A 2 -30.31 18.35 -34.15
N GLU A 3 -29.97 19.53 -33.62
CA GLU A 3 -29.01 19.68 -32.53
C GLU A 3 -29.61 19.04 -31.27
N GLN A 4 -29.20 17.80 -30.98
CA GLN A 4 -29.55 17.17 -29.70
C GLN A 4 -28.84 17.94 -28.58
N PRO A 5 -29.56 18.34 -27.51
CA PRO A 5 -28.94 19.04 -26.39
C PRO A 5 -27.84 18.15 -25.80
N CYS A 6 -26.66 18.75 -25.57
CA CYS A 6 -25.43 18.06 -25.17
C CYS A 6 -25.58 17.18 -23.91
N GLY A 7 -26.63 17.38 -23.11
CA GLY A 7 -27.01 16.56 -21.95
C GLY A 7 -27.80 15.27 -22.25
N GLN A 8 -28.08 14.93 -23.52
CA GLN A 8 -28.74 13.68 -23.92
C GLN A 8 -27.93 12.85 -24.92
N CYS A 9 -26.67 13.24 -25.17
CA CYS A 9 -25.81 12.47 -26.07
C CYS A 9 -25.47 11.11 -25.42
N PRO A 10 -25.95 9.97 -25.95
CA PRO A 10 -25.73 8.66 -25.35
C PRO A 10 -24.25 8.28 -25.40
N VAL A 11 -23.51 8.77 -26.39
CA VAL A 11 -22.07 8.55 -26.54
C VAL A 11 -21.31 9.22 -25.40
N LEU A 12 -21.66 10.47 -25.07
CA LEU A 12 -21.03 11.19 -23.96
C LEU A 12 -21.33 10.53 -22.61
N HIS A 13 -22.57 10.06 -22.40
CA HIS A 13 -22.94 9.33 -21.19
C HIS A 13 -22.20 8.00 -21.04
N ALA A 14 -22.05 7.25 -22.13
CA ALA A 14 -21.28 6.02 -22.14
C ALA A 14 -19.80 6.28 -21.81
N GLU A 15 -19.23 7.35 -22.36
CA GLU A 15 -17.85 7.73 -22.08
C GLU A 15 -17.63 8.17 -20.63
N ILE A 16 -18.53 8.99 -20.07
CA ILE A 16 -18.48 9.38 -18.67
C ILE A 16 -18.56 8.15 -17.76
N SER A 17 -19.47 7.22 -18.07
CA SER A 17 -19.64 5.98 -17.30
C SER A 17 -18.39 5.09 -17.36
N ARG A 18 -17.77 5.00 -18.54
CA ARG A 18 -16.50 4.29 -18.74
C ARG A 18 -15.38 4.92 -17.92
N GLN A 19 -15.23 6.24 -17.97
CA GLN A 19 -14.21 6.96 -17.19
C GLN A 19 -14.45 6.81 -15.69
N ALA A 20 -15.70 6.88 -15.23
CA ALA A 20 -16.04 6.65 -13.82
C ALA A 20 -15.63 5.24 -13.35
N ALA A 21 -15.85 4.21 -14.16
CA ALA A 21 -15.41 2.85 -13.85
C ALA A 21 -13.87 2.72 -13.79
N VAL A 22 -13.15 3.40 -14.69
CA VAL A 22 -11.68 3.45 -14.67
C VAL A 22 -11.19 4.15 -13.40
N ILE A 23 -11.77 5.30 -13.05
CA ILE A 23 -11.43 6.05 -11.82
C ILE A 23 -11.68 5.19 -10.59
N ALA A 24 -12.83 4.51 -10.50
CA ALA A 24 -13.14 3.62 -9.39
C ALA A 24 -12.08 2.52 -9.23
N ARG A 25 -11.68 1.88 -10.34
CA ARG A 25 -10.63 0.86 -10.34
C ARG A 25 -9.29 1.43 -9.89
N LEU A 26 -8.89 2.60 -10.39
CA LEU A 26 -7.65 3.27 -9.99
C LEU A 26 -7.65 3.62 -8.49
N ASN A 27 -8.78 4.08 -7.95
CA ASN A 27 -8.92 4.36 -6.52
C ASN A 27 -8.75 3.09 -5.67
N THR A 28 -9.29 1.95 -6.11
CA THR A 28 -9.04 0.66 -5.45
C THR A 28 -7.55 0.31 -5.43
N TRP A 29 -6.85 0.47 -6.57
CA TRP A 29 -5.40 0.24 -6.63
C TRP A 29 -4.62 1.18 -5.70
N ILE A 30 -4.99 2.46 -5.66
CA ILE A 30 -4.35 3.45 -4.78
C ILE A 30 -4.55 3.07 -3.31
N ALA A 31 -5.77 2.67 -2.92
CA ALA A 31 -6.06 2.25 -1.56
C ALA A 31 -5.21 1.03 -1.16
N TRP A 32 -5.16 0.02 -2.03
CA TRP A 32 -4.35 -1.18 -1.83
C TRP A 32 -2.85 -0.87 -1.72
N LEU A 33 -2.31 -0.01 -2.60
CA LEU A 33 -0.91 0.42 -2.55
C LEU A 33 -0.60 1.18 -1.25
N ARG A 34 -1.52 2.04 -0.79
CA ARG A 34 -1.36 2.80 0.46
C ARG A 34 -1.33 1.89 1.68
N GLU A 35 -2.21 0.89 1.73
CA GLU A 35 -2.22 -0.09 2.82
C GLU A 35 -0.89 -0.87 2.86
N ARG A 36 -0.44 -1.37 1.72
CA ARG A 36 0.87 -2.07 1.60
C ARG A 36 2.04 -1.20 2.05
N LEU A 37 2.10 0.04 1.58
CA LEU A 37 3.15 0.97 1.98
C LEU A 37 3.10 1.27 3.48
N GLY A 38 1.90 1.40 4.04
CA GLY A 38 1.69 1.57 5.48
C GLY A 38 2.26 0.40 6.29
N GLY A 39 1.98 -0.84 5.88
CA GLY A 39 2.52 -2.05 6.51
C GLY A 39 4.05 -2.12 6.46
N LEU A 40 4.66 -1.84 5.30
CA LEU A 40 6.12 -1.81 5.16
C LEU A 40 6.76 -0.74 6.04
N ARG A 41 6.20 0.47 6.08
CA ARG A 41 6.69 1.54 6.93
C ARG A 41 6.62 1.16 8.41
N ALA A 42 5.51 0.57 8.86
CA ALA A 42 5.37 0.10 10.23
C ALA A 42 6.42 -0.96 10.60
N ALA A 43 6.70 -1.90 9.69
CA ALA A 43 7.73 -2.93 9.90
C ALA A 43 9.14 -2.33 10.05
N VAL A 44 9.49 -1.35 9.20
CA VAL A 44 10.77 -0.64 9.29
C VAL A 44 10.86 0.16 10.59
N SER A 45 9.82 0.91 10.97
CA SER A 45 9.80 1.65 12.23
C SER A 45 9.92 0.73 13.45
N ALA A 46 9.28 -0.45 13.42
CA ALA A 46 9.42 -1.44 14.49
C ALA A 46 10.81 -2.08 14.55
N ALA A 47 11.49 -2.23 13.41
CA ALA A 47 12.87 -2.68 13.35
C ALA A 47 13.84 -1.63 13.91
N GLU A 48 13.65 -0.35 13.56
CA GLU A 48 14.42 0.76 14.13
C GLU A 48 14.23 0.86 15.64
N ALA A 49 13.00 0.77 16.13
CA ALA A 49 12.70 0.80 17.56
C ALA A 49 13.42 -0.33 18.32
N LEU A 50 13.40 -1.55 17.79
CA LEU A 50 14.13 -2.68 18.36
C LEU A 50 15.64 -2.45 18.38
N MET A 51 16.20 -1.92 17.28
CA MET A 51 17.64 -1.59 17.23
C MET A 51 18.01 -0.54 18.28
N ARG A 52 17.17 0.48 18.48
CA ARG A 52 17.39 1.53 19.47
C ARG A 52 17.34 0.97 20.89
N GLU A 53 16.32 0.17 21.20
CA GLU A 53 16.19 -0.50 22.50
C GLU A 53 17.43 -1.36 22.82
N GLN A 54 17.90 -2.15 21.84
CA GLN A 54 19.09 -2.99 22.03
C GLN A 54 20.41 -2.21 22.07
N ALA A 55 20.46 -1.00 21.51
CA ALA A 55 21.60 -0.11 21.64
C ALA A 55 21.67 0.54 23.02
N GLU A 56 20.52 0.91 23.59
CA GLU A 56 20.41 1.50 24.93
C GLU A 56 20.60 0.45 26.03
N GLN A 57 19.99 -0.73 25.88
CA GLN A 57 20.08 -1.84 26.82
C GLN A 57 20.24 -3.16 26.07
N PRO A 58 21.49 -3.64 25.85
CA PRO A 58 21.73 -4.89 25.14
C PRO A 58 21.22 -6.08 25.97
N THR A 59 20.08 -6.66 25.56
CA THR A 59 19.49 -7.83 26.23
C THR A 59 19.66 -9.12 25.43
N MET A 60 20.12 -9.05 24.18
CA MET A 60 20.36 -10.23 23.34
C MET A 60 21.68 -10.21 22.57
N PRO A 61 22.22 -11.38 22.20
CA PRO A 61 23.37 -11.47 21.30
C PRO A 61 23.08 -10.85 19.93
N ARG A 62 24.09 -10.22 19.33
CA ARG A 62 24.00 -9.58 18.01
C ARG A 62 23.46 -10.51 16.91
N SER A 63 23.86 -11.78 16.90
CA SER A 63 23.38 -12.77 15.92
C SER A 63 21.86 -12.93 16.00
N ARG A 64 21.31 -13.04 17.22
CA ARG A 64 19.87 -13.16 17.46
C ARG A 64 19.10 -11.90 17.06
N LEU A 65 19.65 -10.73 17.35
CA LEU A 65 19.08 -9.46 16.92
C LEU A 65 18.98 -9.38 15.39
N LEU A 66 20.06 -9.71 14.69
CA LEU A 66 20.08 -9.70 13.22
C LEU A 66 19.05 -10.68 12.62
N THR A 67 18.91 -11.88 13.19
CA THR A 67 17.88 -12.84 12.78
C THR A 67 16.47 -12.28 12.98
N GLN A 68 16.16 -11.68 14.13
CA GLN A 68 14.83 -11.11 14.38
C GLN A 68 14.52 -9.93 13.46
N LEU A 69 15.48 -9.05 13.19
CA LEU A 69 15.32 -7.95 12.24
C LEU A 69 15.05 -8.49 10.84
N HIS A 70 15.80 -9.51 10.42
CA HIS A 70 15.63 -10.15 9.11
C HIS A 70 14.24 -10.79 8.97
N GLU A 71 13.84 -11.63 9.93
CA GLU A 71 12.53 -12.30 9.94
C GLU A 71 11.39 -11.28 9.89
N ARG A 72 11.47 -10.21 10.69
CA ARG A 72 10.44 -9.16 10.71
C ARG A 72 10.30 -8.46 9.36
N LEU A 73 11.41 -8.09 8.74
CA LEU A 73 11.38 -7.40 7.45
C LEU A 73 10.93 -8.32 6.31
N ILE A 74 11.39 -9.58 6.29
CA ILE A 74 10.98 -10.56 5.28
C ILE A 74 9.50 -10.92 5.44
N ASN A 75 9.02 -11.14 6.66
CA ASN A 75 7.60 -11.42 6.88
C ASN A 75 6.72 -10.25 6.43
N ALA A 76 7.15 -9.00 6.67
CA ALA A 76 6.43 -7.83 6.18
C ALA A 76 6.40 -7.75 4.64
N LEU A 77 7.50 -8.12 3.96
CA LEU A 77 7.54 -8.21 2.50
C LEU A 77 6.60 -9.30 1.96
N ILE A 78 6.63 -10.49 2.56
CA ILE A 78 5.77 -11.63 2.19
C ILE A 78 4.29 -11.29 2.42
N ASP A 79 3.96 -10.69 3.57
CA ASP A 79 2.59 -10.30 3.92
C ASP A 79 2.05 -9.24 2.96
N VAL A 80 2.92 -8.32 2.54
CA VAL A 80 2.60 -7.38 1.49
C VAL A 80 2.33 -8.17 0.21
N GLU A 81 3.24 -9.01 -0.28
CA GLU A 81 3.07 -9.78 -1.53
C GLU A 81 1.79 -10.62 -1.60
N ARG A 82 1.35 -11.22 -0.48
CA ARG A 82 0.19 -12.12 -0.41
C ARG A 82 -1.18 -11.43 -0.36
N ARG A 83 -1.25 -10.14 -0.04
CA ARG A 83 -2.50 -9.36 0.10
C ARG A 83 -2.81 -8.52 -1.12
#